data_AF-A0A1F7Q7P2-F1
#
_entry.id   AF-A0A1F7Q7P2-F1
#
_cell.length_a   1.000
_cell.length_b   1.000
_cell.length_c   1.000
_cell.angle_alpha   90.00
_cell.angle_beta   90.00
_cell.angle_gamma   90.00
#
_symmetry.space_group_name_H-M   'P 1'
#
loop_
_entity.id
_entity.type
_entity.pdbx_description
1 polymer ?
#
loop_
_entity_poly.entity_id
_entity_poly.type
_entity_poly.pdbx_seq_one_letter_code
_entity_poly.pdbx_strand_id
1 'polypeptide(L)'
;MPALVERLLAASPGGVYRQALALLERPLLAHALALTGGNQLRAARLLGLNRNTLRKRCRSLGLAAGSRARPEPRGAAEAAPV
;
A
#
# COMPACT_ATOMS: atom_id res chain seq x y z
N MET A 1 9.14 5.63 12.54
CA MET A 1 9.73 4.48 11.81
C MET A 1 10.62 3.57 12.67
N PRO A 2 11.50 4.05 13.57
CA PRO A 2 12.43 3.19 14.32
C PRO A 2 11.74 2.06 15.10
N ALA A 3 10.70 2.38 15.87
CA ALA A 3 9.93 1.38 16.63
C ALA A 3 9.25 0.30 15.77
N LEU A 4 8.89 0.59 14.51
CA LEU A 4 8.34 -0.42 13.60
C LEU A 4 9.43 -1.41 13.17
N VAL A 5 10.63 -0.90 12.88
CA VAL A 5 11.77 -1.72 12.44
C VAL A 5 12.18 -2.68 13.56
N GLU A 6 12.29 -2.19 14.80
CA GLU A 6 12.62 -3.04 15.96
C GLU A 6 11.60 -4.15 16.17
N ARG A 7 10.30 -3.84 16.06
CA ARG A 7 9.24 -4.86 16.15
C ARG A 7 9.34 -5.92 15.05
N LEU A 8 9.63 -5.52 13.81
CA LEU A 8 9.76 -6.47 12.71
C LEU A 8 11.00 -7.36 12.86
N LEU A 9 12.12 -6.79 13.31
CA LEU A 9 13.35 -7.53 13.63
C LEU A 9 13.12 -8.59 14.70
N ALA A 10 12.38 -8.24 15.76
CA ALA A 10 12.04 -9.18 16.83
C ALA A 10 11.06 -10.27 16.37
N ALA A 11 10.09 -9.94 15.52
CA ALA A 11 9.02 -10.86 15.13
C ALA A 11 9.42 -11.87 14.03
N SER A 12 10.36 -11.52 13.16
CA SER A 12 10.70 -12.38 12.02
C SER A 12 12.17 -12.23 11.57
N PRO A 13 13.10 -12.93 12.24
CA PRO A 13 14.51 -12.95 11.85
C PRO A 13 14.64 -13.43 10.39
N GLY A 14 15.32 -12.63 9.55
CA GLY A 14 15.48 -12.92 8.11
C GLY A 14 14.27 -12.58 7.21
N GLY A 15 13.08 -12.35 7.78
CA GLY A 15 11.85 -11.98 7.06
C GLY A 15 11.59 -10.48 6.95
N VAL A 16 12.30 -9.68 7.75
CA VAL A 16 12.06 -8.25 7.96
C VAL A 16 11.93 -7.46 6.66
N TYR A 17 12.87 -7.60 5.73
CA TYR A 17 12.85 -6.83 4.49
C TYR A 17 11.58 -7.08 3.68
N ARG A 18 11.16 -8.35 3.54
CA ARG A 18 9.94 -8.69 2.81
C ARG A 18 8.69 -8.18 3.51
N GLN A 19 8.62 -8.27 4.84
CA GLN A 19 7.48 -7.77 5.61
C GLN A 19 7.38 -6.25 5.56
N ALA A 20 8.49 -5.54 5.78
CA ALA A 20 8.55 -4.09 5.69
C ALA A 20 8.14 -3.60 4.30
N LEU A 21 8.64 -4.26 3.25
CA LEU A 21 8.28 -3.94 1.88
C LEU A 21 6.79 -4.17 1.61
N ALA A 22 6.22 -5.29 2.05
CA ALA A 22 4.79 -5.57 1.89
C ALA A 22 3.90 -4.57 2.65
N LEU A 23 4.31 -4.17 3.86
CA LEU A 23 3.61 -3.15 4.66
C LEU A 23 3.56 -1.79 3.96
N LEU A 24 4.61 -1.43 3.22
CA LEU A 24 4.65 -0.19 2.44
C LEU A 24 3.91 -0.32 1.11
N GLU A 25 4.17 -1.40 0.36
CA GLU A 25 3.63 -1.57 -1.00
C GLU A 25 2.11 -1.78 -1.00
N ARG A 26 1.57 -2.52 -0.02
CA ARG A 26 0.13 -2.84 -0.01
C ARG A 26 -0.76 -1.58 0.05
N PRO A 27 -0.60 -0.64 1.00
CA PRO A 27 -1.39 0.59 1.02
C PRO A 27 -1.09 1.51 -0.17
N LEU A 28 0.18 1.61 -0.62
CA LEU A 28 0.55 2.42 -1.78
C LEU A 28 -0.17 1.97 -3.05
N LEU A 29 -0.09 0.67 -3.36
CA LEU A 29 -0.71 0.10 -4.55
C LEU A 29 -2.24 0.11 -4.46
N ALA A 30 -2.81 -0.18 -3.29
CA ALA A 30 -4.25 -0.11 -3.09
C ALA A 30 -4.79 1.31 -3.31
N HIS A 31 -4.11 2.33 -2.79
CA HIS A 31 -4.50 3.72 -2.96
C HIS A 31 -4.40 4.17 -4.42
N ALA A 32 -3.30 3.84 -5.11
CA ALA A 32 -3.14 4.17 -6.52
C ALA A 32 -4.19 3.48 -7.42
N LEU A 33 -4.56 2.24 -7.10
CA LEU A 33 -5.64 1.54 -7.78
C LEU A 33 -6.99 2.22 -7.50
N ALA A 34 -7.27 2.63 -6.26
CA ALA A 34 -8.51 3.32 -5.92
C ALA A 34 -8.65 4.66 -6.66
N LEU A 35 -7.59 5.48 -6.66
CA LEU A 35 -7.55 6.76 -7.38
C LEU A 35 -7.74 6.62 -8.90
N THR A 36 -7.43 5.45 -9.47
CA THR A 36 -7.53 5.18 -10.90
C THR A 36 -8.70 4.28 -11.28
N GLY A 37 -9.63 4.04 -10.34
CA GLY A 37 -10.81 3.20 -10.56
C GLY A 37 -10.45 1.74 -10.92
N GLY A 38 -9.36 1.22 -10.37
CA GLY A 38 -8.83 -0.12 -10.66
C GLY A 38 -8.03 -0.23 -11.97
N ASN A 39 -7.83 0.89 -12.70
CA ASN A 39 -7.06 0.87 -13.94
C ASN A 39 -5.55 0.72 -13.66
N GLN A 40 -5.06 -0.52 -13.75
CA GLN A 40 -3.67 -0.86 -13.48
C GLN A 40 -2.65 -0.11 -14.36
N LEU A 41 -2.99 0.23 -15.61
CA LEU A 41 -2.07 0.98 -16.48
C LEU A 41 -1.91 2.42 -15.99
N ARG A 42 -3.02 3.07 -15.62
CA ARG A 42 -2.99 4.42 -15.05
C ARG A 42 -2.32 4.43 -13.67
N ALA A 43 -2.61 3.46 -12.81
CA ALA A 43 -1.95 3.33 -11.51
C ALA A 43 -0.43 3.13 -11.65
N ALA A 44 0.01 2.32 -12.62
CA ALA A 44 1.42 2.08 -12.87
C ALA A 44 2.13 3.36 -13.35
N ARG A 45 1.49 4.13 -14.25
CA ARG A 45 1.99 5.45 -14.67
C ARG A 45 2.08 6.44 -13.51
N LEU A 46 1.04 6.51 -12.67
CA LEU A 46 1.02 7.38 -11.48
C LEU A 46 2.19 7.08 -10.54
N LEU A 47 2.52 5.79 -10.37
CA LEU A 47 3.59 5.34 -9.49
C LEU A 47 4.98 5.28 -10.16
N GLY A 48 5.10 5.62 -11.45
CA GLY A 48 6.36 5.47 -12.20
C GLY A 48 6.82 4.03 -12.36
N LEU A 49 5.90 3.06 -12.32
CA LEU A 49 6.19 1.63 -12.43
C LEU A 49 5.85 1.10 -13.82
N ASN A 50 6.55 0.04 -14.22
CA ASN A 50 6.09 -0.80 -15.31
C ASN A 50 4.76 -1.50 -14.90
N ARG A 51 3.76 -1.49 -15.79
CA ARG A 51 2.45 -2.17 -15.57
C ARG A 51 2.63 -3.66 -15.20
N ASN A 52 3.60 -4.35 -15.79
CA ASN A 52 3.87 -5.75 -15.47
C ASN A 52 4.34 -5.93 -14.03
N THR A 53 5.20 -5.01 -13.56
CA THR A 53 5.65 -4.97 -12.17
C THR A 53 4.49 -4.73 -11.23
N LEU A 54 3.65 -3.72 -11.50
CA LEU A 54 2.46 -3.45 -10.70
C LEU A 54 1.51 -4.65 -10.65
N ARG A 55 1.23 -5.29 -11.79
CA ARG A 55 0.39 -6.50 -11.85
C ARG A 55 0.98 -7.64 -11.02
N LYS A 56 2.29 -7.88 -11.10
CA LYS A 56 2.97 -8.93 -10.32
C LYS A 56 2.85 -8.64 -8.82
N ARG A 57 3.14 -7.41 -8.40
CA ARG A 57 3.05 -6.97 -7.00
C ARG A 57 1.62 -7.07 -6.45
N CYS A 58 0.63 -6.60 -7.22
CA CYS A 58 -0.79 -6.70 -6.82
C CYS A 58 -1.20 -8.16 -6.59
N ARG A 59 -0.81 -9.10 -7.47
CA ARG A 59 -1.06 -10.53 -7.28
C ARG A 59 -0.38 -11.07 -6.03
N SER A 60 0.89 -10.75 -5.81
CA SER A 60 1.63 -11.19 -4.62
C SER A 60 1.05 -10.66 -3.31
N LEU A 61 0.40 -9.50 -3.34
CA LEU A 61 -0.18 -8.84 -2.16
C LEU A 61 -1.70 -9.09 -2.03
N GLY A 62 -2.29 -9.91 -2.90
CA GLY A 62 -3.73 -10.22 -2.88
C GLY A 62 -4.63 -9.02 -3.22
N LEU A 63 -4.12 -8.03 -3.95
CA LEU A 63 -4.89 -6.87 -4.41
C LEU A 63 -5.59 -7.21 -5.73
N ALA A 64 -6.83 -7.69 -5.64
CA ALA A 64 -7.67 -7.91 -6.82
C ALA A 64 -8.21 -6.58 -7.38
N ALA A 65 -8.23 -6.45 -8.70
CA ALA A 65 -8.86 -5.34 -9.41
C ALA A 65 -10.38 -5.43 -9.21
N GLY A 66 -10.89 -4.88 -8.12
CA GLY A 66 -12.30 -4.99 -7.75
C GLY A 66 -12.57 -4.88 -6.26
N SER A 67 -11.55 -4.96 -5.40
CA SER A 67 -11.72 -4.51 -4.01
C SER A 67 -11.91 -3.01 -4.06
N ARG A 68 -13.17 -2.56 -3.94
CA ARG A 68 -13.50 -1.20 -3.52
C ARG A 68 -12.80 -1.02 -2.18
N ALA A 69 -11.55 -0.54 -2.21
CA ALA A 69 -10.92 0.00 -1.03
C ALA A 69 -11.87 1.11 -0.59
N ARG A 70 -12.66 0.82 0.45
CA ARG A 70 -13.50 1.82 1.09
C ARG A 70 -12.57 2.99 1.37
N PRO A 71 -12.81 4.19 0.83
CA PRO A 71 -12.00 5.32 1.21
C PRO A 71 -12.14 5.46 2.72
N GLU A 72 -11.04 5.25 3.45
CA GLU A 72 -10.94 5.61 4.86
C GLU A 72 -11.43 7.07 4.96
N PRO A 73 -12.48 7.36 5.76
CA PRO A 73 -12.98 8.72 5.86
C PRO A 73 -11.85 9.60 6.40
N ARG A 74 -11.41 10.57 5.58
CA ARG A 74 -10.61 11.69 6.06
C ARG A 74 -11.49 12.51 7.00
N GLY A 75 -11.36 12.29 8.31
CA GLY A 75 -12.11 13.06 9.31
C GLY A 75 -11.84 12.59 10.73
N ALA A 76 -10.68 12.96 11.29
CA ALA A 76 -10.44 12.95 12.75
C ALA A 76 -9.20 13.76 13.17
N ALA A 77 -8.83 14.83 12.45
CA ALA A 77 -7.70 15.69 12.87
C ALA A 77 -7.93 17.19 12.58
N GLU A 78 -9.20 17.60 12.42
CA GLU A 78 -9.58 19.01 12.40
C GLU A 78 -10.60 19.23 13.52
N ALA A 79 -10.10 19.34 14.74
CA ALA A 79 -10.82 19.83 15.91
C ALA A 79 -9.79 20.42 16.89
N ALA A 80 -9.21 21.55 16.50
CA ALA A 80 -8.66 22.49 17.47
C ALA A 80 -9.82 23.43 17.86
N PRO A 81 -10.25 23.50 19.13
CA PRO A 81 -10.99 24.66 19.58
C PRO A 81 -10.01 25.79 19.89
N VAL A 82 -10.45 26.97 19.50
CA VAL A 82 -9.88 28.30 19.76
C VAL A 82 -10.05 28.67 21.24
#